data_AF-D7G4S1-F1
#
_entry.id   AF-D7G4S1-F1
#
_cell.length_a   1.000
_cell.length_b   1.000
_cell.length_c   1.000
_cell.angle_alpha   90.00
_cell.angle_beta   90.00
_cell.angle_gamma   90.00
#
_symmetry.space_group_name_H-M   'P 1'
#
loop_
_entity.id
_entity.type
_entity.pdbx_description
1 polymer ?
#
loop_
_entity_poly.entity_id
_entity_poly.type
_entity_poly.pdbx_seq_one_letter_code
_entity_poly.pdbx_strand_id
1 'polypeptide(L)'
;MILKWNYVSATVGWLLARRQAEAFSVVGFQKPQATACRTRALASSVPASSPTQRILDAAALRGPSRGLLPMHMLAGGDAVQSSVGTKSEEHSVLDALIDQFTSPKSGNVTATVEEYLDLCDHALLTHLRGRIEAEEAQSPEATALKHVEEEINMAMQRRLAAADSNLRQVLDLAPDIKKMEGRIRTLFREGKVNMAFMVMISMNLQRAKDAEGADHAVMLLTHLTTFIMMIQDERLNPEEKLLRTLLRTDCDGVRKSILQDRLQLPNNDVFLERPPDKDKVQPHLLQQAITDMITQVEDIGQAIDVGMTDSLKGLQVEVNTVVAGSKRPGPYKQ
;
A
#
# COMPACT_ATOMS: atom_id res chain seq x y z
N MET A 1 7.91 -2.17 20.56
CA MET A 1 6.48 -2.20 20.18
C MET A 1 6.19 -1.36 18.92
N ILE A 2 6.71 -0.14 18.79
CA ILE A 2 6.49 0.75 17.62
C ILE A 2 6.92 0.14 16.26
N LEU A 3 8.01 -0.64 16.22
CA LEU A 3 8.46 -1.32 15.00
C LEU A 3 7.53 -2.45 14.51
N LYS A 4 6.77 -3.09 15.42
CA LYS A 4 5.78 -4.13 15.05
C LYS A 4 4.49 -3.50 14.47
N TRP A 5 4.13 -2.29 14.91
CA TRP A 5 2.96 -1.58 14.40
C TRP A 5 3.14 -1.09 12.95
N ASN A 6 4.33 -0.61 12.59
CA ASN A 6 4.65 -0.25 11.19
C ASN A 6 4.58 -1.45 10.23
N TYR A 7 4.79 -2.67 10.73
CA TYR A 7 4.76 -3.89 9.94
C TYR A 7 3.34 -4.32 9.55
N VAL A 8 2.39 -4.23 10.49
CA VAL A 8 0.97 -4.53 10.24
C VAL A 8 0.33 -3.44 9.39
N SER A 9 0.60 -2.17 9.70
CA SER A 9 0.12 -1.02 8.91
C SER A 9 0.58 -1.09 7.44
N ALA A 10 1.83 -1.48 7.16
CA ALA A 10 2.31 -1.58 5.78
C ALA A 10 1.66 -2.74 4.98
N THR A 11 1.39 -3.88 5.64
CA THR A 11 0.81 -5.06 4.98
C THR A 11 -0.69 -4.89 4.76
N VAL A 12 -1.40 -4.45 5.80
CA VAL A 12 -2.83 -4.13 5.76
C VAL A 12 -3.08 -2.93 4.86
N GLY A 13 -2.25 -1.88 4.95
CA GLY A 13 -2.33 -0.69 4.10
C GLY A 13 -2.12 -0.98 2.62
N TRP A 14 -1.25 -1.92 2.25
CA TRP A 14 -1.09 -2.34 0.85
C TRP A 14 -2.32 -3.10 0.32
N LEU A 15 -2.88 -4.02 1.11
CA LEU A 15 -4.11 -4.75 0.75
C LEU A 15 -5.32 -3.81 0.67
N LEU A 16 -5.45 -2.84 1.59
CA LEU A 16 -6.46 -1.79 1.54
C LEU A 16 -6.30 -0.91 0.29
N ALA A 17 -5.08 -0.51 -0.06
CA ALA A 17 -4.84 0.27 -1.27
C ALA A 17 -5.14 -0.52 -2.56
N ARG A 18 -4.89 -1.84 -2.57
CA ARG A 18 -5.29 -2.73 -3.66
C ARG A 18 -6.81 -2.82 -3.79
N ARG A 19 -7.54 -3.03 -2.69
CA ARG A 19 -9.01 -3.03 -2.67
C ARG A 19 -9.61 -1.68 -3.05
N GLN A 20 -9.04 -0.57 -2.59
CA GLN A 20 -9.47 0.77 -3.02
C GLN A 20 -9.27 0.94 -4.53
N ALA A 21 -8.13 0.52 -5.08
CA ALA A 21 -7.88 0.56 -6.52
C ALA A 21 -8.88 -0.30 -7.32
N GLU A 22 -9.29 -1.46 -6.79
CA GLU A 22 -10.32 -2.32 -7.39
C GLU A 22 -11.73 -1.70 -7.27
N ALA A 23 -12.06 -1.03 -6.16
CA ALA A 23 -13.32 -0.30 -6.01
C ALA A 23 -13.41 0.88 -7.00
N PHE A 24 -12.30 1.54 -7.30
CA PHE A 24 -12.21 2.58 -8.32
C PHE A 24 -12.48 2.07 -9.75
N SER A 25 -12.28 0.78 -10.05
CA SER A 25 -12.57 0.24 -11.39
C SER A 25 -14.05 -0.06 -11.63
N VAL A 26 -14.87 -0.12 -10.58
CA VAL A 26 -16.32 -0.42 -10.66
C VAL A 26 -17.15 0.84 -10.86
N VAL A 27 -16.65 2.01 -10.43
CA VAL A 27 -17.31 3.29 -10.66
C VAL A 27 -16.95 3.80 -12.06
N GLY A 28 -17.78 3.46 -13.05
CA GLY A 28 -17.62 3.86 -14.44
C GLY A 28 -17.42 5.37 -14.60
N PHE A 29 -16.24 5.76 -15.05
CA PHE A 29 -15.86 7.14 -15.32
C PHE A 29 -16.65 7.67 -16.53
N GLN A 30 -17.69 8.48 -16.29
CA GLN A 30 -18.38 9.21 -17.36
C GLN A 30 -17.43 10.26 -17.96
N LYS A 31 -17.07 10.05 -19.23
CA LYS A 31 -16.32 11.02 -20.06
C LYS A 31 -17.01 12.39 -20.02
N PRO A 32 -16.35 13.47 -19.57
CA PRO A 32 -16.85 14.81 -19.84
C PRO A 32 -16.73 15.10 -21.34
N GLN A 33 -17.84 15.47 -21.98
CA GLN A 33 -17.84 15.95 -23.36
C GLN A 33 -17.09 17.28 -23.41
N ALA A 34 -15.94 17.29 -24.08
CA ALA A 34 -15.16 18.51 -24.30
C ALA A 34 -15.80 19.35 -25.41
N THR A 35 -16.27 20.55 -25.06
CA THR A 35 -16.65 21.59 -26.00
C THR A 35 -15.42 22.15 -26.70
N ALA A 36 -15.47 22.18 -28.03
CA ALA A 36 -14.40 22.59 -28.91
C ALA A 36 -14.03 24.08 -28.75
N CYS A 37 -12.75 24.37 -28.48
CA CYS A 37 -12.17 25.69 -28.70
C CYS A 37 -11.09 25.61 -29.77
N ARG A 38 -11.38 26.30 -30.87
CA ARG A 38 -10.62 26.38 -32.12
C ARG A 38 -9.57 27.49 -31.97
N THR A 39 -8.27 27.20 -32.08
CA THR A 39 -7.28 28.24 -32.40
C THR A 39 -6.01 27.71 -33.06
N ARG A 40 -5.94 28.03 -34.36
CA ARG A 40 -4.82 28.40 -35.25
C ARG A 40 -3.37 28.03 -34.85
N ALA A 41 -2.76 27.27 -35.76
CA ALA A 41 -1.36 26.88 -35.82
C ALA A 41 -0.37 28.05 -36.00
N LEU A 42 0.76 27.97 -35.32
CA LEU A 42 2.04 28.54 -35.73
C LEU A 42 3.12 27.45 -35.56
N ALA A 43 3.73 27.08 -36.67
CA ALA A 43 4.80 26.09 -36.75
C ALA A 43 6.09 26.68 -36.19
N SER A 44 6.67 26.02 -35.19
CA SER A 44 8.07 26.18 -34.81
C SER A 44 8.72 24.80 -34.76
N SER A 45 9.86 24.66 -35.43
CA SER A 45 10.65 23.44 -35.54
C SER A 45 11.21 23.04 -34.17
N VAL A 46 10.72 21.95 -33.60
CA VAL A 46 11.22 21.36 -32.35
C VAL A 46 12.32 20.34 -32.68
N PRO A 47 13.49 20.37 -32.01
CA PRO A 47 14.52 19.36 -32.18
C PRO A 47 14.02 17.98 -31.72
N ALA A 48 14.48 16.92 -32.37
CA ALA A 48 14.08 15.55 -32.10
C ALA A 48 14.19 15.21 -30.60
N SER A 49 13.04 15.08 -29.94
CA SER A 49 12.95 14.62 -28.56
C SER A 49 13.43 13.17 -28.47
N SER A 50 14.13 12.86 -27.37
CA SER A 50 14.64 11.52 -27.09
C SER A 50 13.49 10.49 -27.07
N PRO A 51 13.75 9.21 -27.39
CA PRO A 51 12.74 8.15 -27.27
C PRO A 51 12.08 8.10 -25.89
N THR A 52 12.81 8.45 -24.84
CA THR A 52 12.32 8.55 -23.46
C THR A 52 11.33 9.70 -23.26
N GLN A 53 11.58 10.86 -23.88
CA GLN A 53 10.61 11.96 -23.91
C GLN A 53 9.35 11.58 -24.68
N ARG A 54 9.47 10.80 -25.77
CA ARG A 54 8.29 10.28 -26.47
C ARG A 54 7.49 9.29 -25.64
N ILE A 55 8.13 8.47 -24.81
CA ILE A 55 7.43 7.57 -23.87
C ILE A 55 6.75 8.36 -22.75
N LEU A 56 7.40 9.39 -22.20
CA LEU A 56 6.84 10.25 -21.15
C LEU A 56 5.73 11.19 -21.67
N ASP A 57 5.85 11.66 -22.92
CA ASP A 57 4.88 12.55 -23.57
C ASP A 57 3.71 11.78 -24.21
N ALA A 58 3.94 10.58 -24.79
CA ALA A 58 2.87 9.73 -25.34
C ALA A 58 2.04 9.04 -24.26
N ALA A 59 2.61 8.76 -23.09
CA ALA A 59 1.90 8.14 -21.97
C ALA A 59 1.06 9.14 -21.14
N ALA A 60 1.00 10.43 -21.49
CA ALA A 60 0.31 11.44 -20.66
C ALA A 60 0.73 11.43 -19.17
N LEU A 61 1.93 10.93 -18.85
CA LEU A 61 2.47 10.86 -17.49
C LEU A 61 2.90 12.23 -16.96
N ARG A 62 3.03 13.23 -17.85
CA ARG A 62 2.94 14.64 -17.50
C ARG A 62 1.47 15.05 -17.34
N GLY A 63 0.88 14.73 -16.20
CA GLY A 63 -0.40 15.32 -15.82
C GLY A 63 -0.33 16.86 -15.88
N PRO A 64 -1.45 17.56 -16.17
CA PRO A 64 -1.48 19.01 -16.18
C PRO A 64 -0.96 19.54 -14.86
N SER A 65 0.16 20.26 -14.92
CA SER A 65 0.63 21.05 -13.80
C SER A 65 -0.41 22.14 -13.57
N ARG A 66 -1.00 22.18 -12.37
CA ARG A 66 -2.04 23.11 -11.88
C ARG A 66 -3.48 22.72 -12.18
N GLY A 67 -3.91 21.68 -11.46
CA GLY A 67 -5.29 21.53 -11.01
C GLY A 67 -5.24 20.69 -9.75
N LEU A 68 -5.18 21.34 -8.57
CA LEU A 68 -5.42 20.66 -7.31
C LEU A 68 -6.76 19.95 -7.45
N LEU A 69 -6.75 18.62 -7.50
CA LEU A 69 -7.98 17.84 -7.46
C LEU A 69 -8.66 18.13 -6.12
N PRO A 70 -9.89 18.65 -6.09
CA PRO A 70 -10.63 18.77 -4.85
C PRO A 70 -10.89 17.35 -4.34
N MET A 71 -10.34 17.01 -3.18
CA MET A 71 -10.37 15.67 -2.54
C MET A 71 -11.78 15.18 -2.13
N HIS A 72 -12.85 15.81 -2.62
CA HIS A 72 -14.25 15.44 -2.33
C HIS A 72 -14.76 14.21 -3.12
N MET A 73 -13.97 13.65 -4.04
CA MET A 73 -14.37 12.53 -4.91
C MET A 73 -14.07 11.12 -4.33
N LEU A 74 -13.80 11.02 -3.02
CA LEU A 74 -13.77 9.73 -2.30
C LEU A 74 -15.12 9.41 -1.62
N ALA A 75 -16.14 10.27 -1.78
CA ALA A 75 -17.48 10.08 -1.23
C ALA A 75 -18.34 9.19 -2.14
N GLY A 76 -18.14 7.88 -2.06
CA GLY A 76 -18.94 6.89 -2.78
C GLY A 76 -18.94 5.55 -2.05
N GLY A 77 -19.27 5.57 -0.75
CA GLY A 77 -19.45 4.36 0.05
C GLY A 77 -20.87 4.32 0.58
N ASP A 78 -21.69 3.44 0.01
CA ASP A 78 -23.02 3.12 0.52
C ASP A 78 -22.95 2.75 2.01
N ALA A 79 -23.89 3.30 2.77
CA ALA A 79 -24.04 3.09 4.20
C ALA A 79 -24.33 1.61 4.52
N VAL A 80 -23.28 0.82 4.72
CA VAL A 80 -23.37 -0.47 5.41
C VAL A 80 -23.55 -0.17 6.89
N GLN A 81 -24.78 -0.33 7.37
CA GLN A 81 -25.11 -0.32 8.79
C GLN A 81 -24.40 -1.49 9.49
N SER A 82 -23.22 -1.22 10.05
CA SER A 82 -22.47 -2.15 10.89
C SER A 82 -22.80 -1.99 12.38
N SER A 83 -22.84 -3.15 13.02
CA SER A 83 -23.33 -3.55 14.34
C SER A 83 -22.89 -2.70 15.55
N VAL A 84 -23.78 -2.71 16.54
CA VAL A 84 -23.72 -2.00 17.82
C VAL A 84 -22.96 -2.87 18.83
N GLY A 85 -21.75 -2.48 19.23
CA GLY A 85 -21.01 -3.17 20.29
C GLY A 85 -19.61 -2.64 20.61
N THR A 86 -18.79 -2.31 19.60
CA THR A 86 -17.35 -1.96 19.80
C THR A 86 -16.98 -0.52 19.44
N LYS A 87 -17.92 0.27 18.89
CA LYS A 87 -17.66 1.65 18.42
C LYS A 87 -17.10 2.56 19.52
N SER A 88 -17.46 2.32 20.78
CA SER A 88 -17.08 3.21 21.88
C SER A 88 -15.57 3.26 22.16
N GLU A 89 -14.84 2.16 21.96
CA GLU A 89 -13.39 2.13 22.23
C GLU A 89 -12.59 2.74 21.06
N GLU A 90 -12.98 2.44 19.82
CA GLU A 90 -12.36 3.01 18.62
C GLU A 90 -12.51 4.54 18.59
N HIS A 91 -13.70 5.08 18.88
CA HIS A 91 -13.92 6.52 18.97
C HIS A 91 -13.08 7.15 20.08
N SER A 92 -12.87 6.48 21.22
CA SER A 92 -12.03 7.00 22.31
C SER A 92 -10.56 7.17 21.89
N VAL A 93 -10.02 6.27 21.06
CA VAL A 93 -8.64 6.40 20.55
C VAL A 93 -8.53 7.56 19.56
N LEU A 94 -9.52 7.70 18.67
CA LEU A 94 -9.59 8.81 17.72
C LEU A 94 -9.75 10.16 18.44
N ASP A 95 -10.55 10.21 19.49
CA ASP A 95 -10.73 11.40 20.32
C ASP A 95 -9.42 11.81 21.01
N ALA A 96 -8.70 10.85 21.60
CA ALA A 96 -7.40 11.12 22.21
C ALA A 96 -6.38 11.69 21.19
N LEU A 97 -6.43 11.23 19.94
CA LEU A 97 -5.57 11.70 18.87
C LEU A 97 -5.96 13.12 18.41
N ILE A 98 -7.27 13.41 18.29
CA ILE A 98 -7.78 14.75 17.99
C ILE A 98 -7.38 15.73 19.09
N ASP A 99 -7.51 15.34 20.36
CA ASP A 99 -7.13 16.17 21.50
C ASP A 99 -5.62 16.44 21.53
N GLN A 100 -4.82 15.49 21.07
CA GLN A 100 -3.38 15.69 20.90
C GLN A 100 -3.05 16.71 19.79
N PHE A 101 -3.89 16.81 18.75
CA PHE A 101 -3.72 17.82 17.70
C PHE A 101 -4.22 19.21 18.10
N THR A 102 -5.28 19.30 18.92
CA THR A 102 -5.79 20.58 19.41
C THR A 102 -4.88 21.17 20.50
N SER A 103 -4.21 20.33 21.27
CA SER A 103 -3.28 20.72 22.33
C SER A 103 -1.86 20.15 22.11
N PRO A 104 -1.15 20.57 21.05
CA PRO A 104 0.16 20.01 20.70
C PRO A 104 1.20 20.36 21.78
N LYS A 105 1.94 19.35 22.25
CA LYS A 105 3.03 19.53 23.24
C LYS A 105 4.12 20.49 22.77
N SER A 106 4.33 20.56 21.46
CA SER A 106 5.32 21.42 20.79
C SER A 106 4.81 22.84 20.52
N GLY A 107 3.52 23.11 20.75
CA GLY A 107 2.87 24.37 20.36
C GLY A 107 2.68 24.54 18.84
N ASN A 108 3.08 23.56 18.01
CA ASN A 108 2.92 23.59 16.56
C ASN A 108 2.10 22.39 16.08
N VAL A 109 0.89 22.67 15.60
CA VAL A 109 -0.05 21.67 15.06
C VAL A 109 0.56 20.97 13.85
N THR A 110 1.17 21.72 12.93
CA THR A 110 1.74 21.19 11.68
C THR A 110 2.79 20.11 11.94
N ALA A 111 3.71 20.35 12.89
CA ALA A 111 4.75 19.38 13.22
C ALA A 111 4.17 18.10 13.84
N THR A 112 3.15 18.24 14.68
CA THR A 112 2.46 17.11 15.32
C THR A 112 1.69 16.28 14.29
N VAL A 113 0.99 16.96 13.37
CA VAL A 113 0.28 16.32 12.26
C VAL A 113 1.24 15.57 11.34
N GLU A 114 2.41 16.14 11.03
CA GLU A 114 3.41 15.47 10.18
C GLU A 114 4.02 14.23 10.85
N GLU A 115 4.17 14.23 12.18
CA GLU A 115 4.64 13.07 12.95
C GLU A 115 3.64 11.91 12.95
N TYR A 116 2.34 12.23 13.10
CA TYR A 116 1.27 11.22 13.19
C TYR A 116 0.50 11.02 11.88
N LEU A 117 1.02 11.51 10.76
CA LEU A 117 0.32 11.50 9.47
C LEU A 117 -0.03 10.08 8.98
N ASP A 118 0.74 9.06 9.38
CA ASP A 118 0.46 7.65 9.06
C ASP A 118 -0.75 7.08 9.80
N LEU A 119 -1.19 7.74 10.89
CA LEU A 119 -2.41 7.41 11.64
C LEU A 119 -3.63 8.21 11.17
N CYS A 120 -3.42 9.26 10.36
CA CYS A 120 -4.48 10.10 9.84
C CYS A 120 -5.18 9.44 8.64
N ASP A 121 -6.03 8.46 8.92
CA ASP A 121 -6.81 7.77 7.92
C ASP A 121 -8.18 8.42 7.65
N HIS A 122 -8.96 7.80 6.77
CA HIS A 122 -10.31 8.26 6.44
C HIS A 122 -11.26 8.19 7.64
N ALA A 123 -11.07 7.21 8.54
CA ALA A 123 -11.93 7.06 9.71
C ALA A 123 -11.74 8.24 10.67
N LEU A 124 -10.49 8.63 10.92
CA LEU A 124 -10.17 9.84 11.68
C LEU A 124 -10.78 11.09 11.05
N LEU A 125 -10.59 11.30 9.74
CA LEU A 125 -11.13 12.49 9.06
C LEU A 125 -12.66 12.54 9.11
N THR A 126 -13.31 11.38 9.02
CA THR A 126 -14.77 11.28 9.13
C THR A 126 -15.24 11.59 10.55
N HIS A 127 -14.55 11.04 11.56
CA HIS A 127 -14.82 11.32 12.97
C HIS A 127 -14.59 12.79 13.33
N LEU A 128 -13.52 13.38 12.81
CA LEU A 128 -13.19 14.80 12.95
C LEU A 128 -14.29 15.69 12.36
N ARG A 129 -14.75 15.40 11.13
CA ARG A 129 -15.88 16.11 10.51
C ARG A 129 -17.17 15.96 11.30
N GLY A 130 -17.45 14.76 11.81
CA GLY A 130 -18.58 14.52 12.71
C GLY A 130 -18.54 15.40 13.96
N ARG A 131 -17.37 15.57 14.58
CA ARG A 131 -17.19 16.50 15.72
C ARG A 131 -17.39 17.97 15.30
N ILE A 132 -16.87 18.37 14.14
CA ILE A 132 -17.04 19.73 13.61
C ILE A 132 -18.52 20.05 13.34
N GLU A 133 -19.29 19.07 12.87
CA GLU A 133 -20.73 19.22 12.60
C GLU A 133 -21.59 19.19 13.87
N ALA A 134 -21.15 18.45 14.90
CA ALA A 134 -21.83 18.39 16.19
C ALA A 134 -21.68 19.68 17.00
N GLU A 135 -20.56 20.38 16.83
CA GLU A 135 -20.28 21.63 17.52
C GLU A 135 -20.89 22.87 16.84
N GLU A 136 -21.21 23.87 17.65
CA GLU A 136 -21.72 25.14 17.13
C GLU A 136 -20.67 25.82 16.23
N ALA A 137 -21.09 26.28 15.05
CA ALA A 137 -20.20 26.76 13.99
C ALA A 137 -19.26 27.92 14.39
N GLN A 138 -19.54 28.62 15.51
CA GLN A 138 -18.79 29.76 16.04
C GLN A 138 -18.07 29.45 17.36
N SER A 139 -18.09 28.21 17.84
CA SER A 139 -17.34 27.79 19.02
C SER A 139 -15.82 27.91 18.78
N PRO A 140 -15.03 28.37 19.77
CA PRO A 140 -13.57 28.36 19.66
C PRO A 140 -13.02 26.94 19.42
N GLU A 141 -13.70 25.90 19.92
CA GLU A 141 -13.32 24.51 19.66
C GLU A 141 -13.55 24.11 18.20
N ALA A 142 -14.71 24.48 17.63
CA ALA A 142 -15.01 24.20 16.22
C ALA A 142 -14.01 24.86 15.26
N THR A 143 -13.51 26.06 15.60
CA THR A 143 -12.45 26.72 14.80
C THR A 143 -11.10 26.03 14.92
N ALA A 144 -10.73 25.54 16.12
CA ALA A 144 -9.52 24.74 16.31
C ALA A 144 -9.57 23.40 15.54
N LEU A 145 -10.71 22.69 15.58
CA LEU A 145 -10.89 21.43 14.86
C LEU A 145 -10.82 21.62 13.33
N LYS A 146 -11.43 22.68 12.79
CA LYS A 146 -11.30 23.02 11.36
C LYS A 146 -9.86 23.31 10.97
N HIS A 147 -9.12 24.04 11.80
CA HIS A 147 -7.69 24.27 11.57
C HIS A 147 -6.88 22.97 11.56
N VAL A 148 -7.18 22.02 12.46
CA VAL A 148 -6.56 20.68 12.45
C VAL A 148 -6.89 19.93 11.16
N GLU A 149 -8.15 19.94 10.70
CA GLU A 149 -8.53 19.31 9.43
C GLU A 149 -7.76 19.90 8.24
N GLU A 150 -7.65 21.24 8.17
CA GLU A 150 -6.90 21.93 7.13
C GLU A 150 -5.41 21.56 7.15
N GLU A 151 -4.79 21.53 8.32
CA GLU A 151 -3.39 21.13 8.49
C GLU A 151 -3.13 19.68 8.07
N ILE A 152 -4.02 18.74 8.46
CA ILE A 152 -3.95 17.33 8.01
C ILE A 152 -4.03 17.25 6.49
N ASN A 153 -5.01 17.92 5.88
CA ASN A 153 -5.17 17.93 4.43
C ASN A 153 -3.95 18.52 3.72
N MET A 154 -3.39 19.61 4.22
CA MET A 154 -2.17 20.22 3.68
C MET A 154 -0.96 19.29 3.82
N ALA A 155 -0.77 18.65 4.98
CA ALA A 155 0.32 17.71 5.21
C ALA A 155 0.23 16.50 4.26
N MET A 156 -0.97 15.94 4.06
CA MET A 156 -1.22 14.87 3.08
C MET A 156 -0.87 15.31 1.66
N GLN A 157 -1.29 16.51 1.25
CA GLN A 157 -0.96 17.06 -0.07
C GLN A 157 0.54 17.26 -0.26
N ARG A 158 1.26 17.79 0.74
CA ARG A 158 2.72 17.93 0.71
C ARG A 158 3.40 16.57 0.54
N ARG A 159 2.93 15.55 1.26
CA ARG A 159 3.48 14.18 1.18
C ARG A 159 3.26 13.54 -0.19
N LEU A 160 2.08 13.72 -0.78
CA LEU A 160 1.79 13.27 -2.15
C LEU A 160 2.63 14.03 -3.19
N ALA A 161 2.80 15.35 -3.05
CA ALA A 161 3.64 16.13 -3.94
C ALA A 161 5.13 15.72 -3.86
N ALA A 162 5.62 15.44 -2.65
CA ALA A 162 6.96 14.90 -2.45
C ALA A 162 7.12 13.51 -3.08
N ALA A 163 6.11 12.63 -2.92
CA ALA A 163 6.08 11.31 -3.54
C ALA A 163 6.09 11.40 -5.08
N ASP A 164 5.30 12.30 -5.67
CA ASP A 164 5.29 12.55 -7.13
C ASP A 164 6.66 13.04 -7.62
N SER A 165 7.27 14.00 -6.91
CA SER A 165 8.61 14.50 -7.25
C SER A 165 9.67 13.40 -7.18
N ASN A 166 9.63 12.56 -6.13
CA ASN A 166 10.55 11.43 -5.99
C ASN A 166 10.35 10.39 -7.11
N LEU A 167 9.10 10.12 -7.50
CA LEU A 167 8.80 9.18 -8.57
C LEU A 167 9.30 9.71 -9.93
N ARG A 168 9.09 10.99 -10.21
CA ARG A 168 9.65 11.63 -11.43
C ARG A 168 11.16 11.50 -11.50
N GLN A 169 11.87 11.75 -10.39
CA GLN A 169 13.32 11.57 -10.33
C GLN A 169 13.76 10.12 -10.63
N VAL A 170 12.94 9.12 -10.29
CA VAL A 170 13.21 7.72 -10.66
C VAL A 170 12.95 7.50 -12.14
N LEU A 171 11.84 8.01 -12.67
CA LEU A 171 11.45 7.83 -14.08
C LEU A 171 12.36 8.60 -15.05
N ASP A 172 12.94 9.73 -14.64
CA ASP A 172 13.89 10.50 -15.43
C ASP A 172 15.20 9.72 -15.75
N LEU A 173 15.47 8.64 -15.01
CA LEU A 173 16.62 7.74 -15.23
C LEU A 173 16.36 6.66 -16.28
N ALA A 174 15.16 6.58 -16.84
CA ALA A 174 14.82 5.65 -17.91
C ALA A 174 15.67 5.89 -19.19
N PRO A 175 16.00 4.85 -19.96
CA PRO A 175 15.54 3.46 -19.86
C PRO A 175 16.40 2.55 -18.97
N ASP A 176 17.35 3.09 -18.20
CA ASP A 176 18.32 2.28 -17.44
C ASP A 176 17.70 1.76 -16.12
N ILE A 177 17.10 0.57 -16.18
CA ILE A 177 16.43 -0.10 -15.05
C ILE A 177 17.35 -0.21 -13.83
N LYS A 178 18.65 -0.49 -14.01
CA LYS A 178 19.58 -0.64 -12.89
C LYS A 178 19.80 0.67 -12.15
N LYS A 179 19.83 1.81 -12.86
CA LYS A 179 19.90 3.14 -12.22
C LYS A 179 18.61 3.48 -11.49
N MET A 180 17.46 3.12 -12.05
CA MET A 180 16.16 3.32 -11.40
C MET A 180 16.07 2.52 -10.09
N GLU A 181 16.45 1.25 -10.12
CA GLU A 181 16.53 0.38 -8.93
C GLU A 181 17.49 0.95 -7.86
N GLY A 182 18.67 1.42 -8.28
CA GLY A 182 19.63 2.08 -7.40
C GLY A 182 19.05 3.33 -6.73
N ARG A 183 18.30 4.15 -7.48
CA ARG A 183 17.63 5.34 -6.95
C ARG A 183 16.53 4.97 -5.95
N ILE A 184 15.70 3.97 -6.25
CA ILE A 184 14.67 3.47 -5.32
C ILE A 184 15.31 2.98 -4.03
N ARG A 185 16.39 2.19 -4.09
CA ARG A 185 17.09 1.72 -2.88
C ARG A 185 17.62 2.89 -2.04
N THR A 186 18.06 3.96 -2.70
CA THR A 186 18.51 5.19 -2.02
C THR A 186 17.34 5.89 -1.33
N LEU A 187 16.23 6.13 -2.04
CA LEU A 187 15.00 6.71 -1.48
C LEU A 187 14.42 5.86 -0.33
N PHE A 188 14.55 4.54 -0.39
CA PHE A 188 14.11 3.64 0.67
C PHE A 188 14.97 3.77 1.93
N ARG A 189 16.29 3.94 1.78
CA ARG A 189 17.19 4.24 2.91
C ARG A 189 16.91 5.60 3.53
N GLU A 190 16.50 6.58 2.71
CA GLU A 190 16.09 7.92 3.15
C GLU A 190 14.69 7.95 3.78
N GLY A 191 13.95 6.84 3.82
CA GLY A 191 12.57 6.80 4.35
C GLY A 191 11.53 7.51 3.46
N LYS A 192 11.88 7.82 2.21
CA LYS A 192 11.00 8.51 1.24
C LYS A 192 10.05 7.57 0.49
N VAL A 193 10.33 6.26 0.51
CA VAL A 193 9.44 5.22 -0.04
C VAL A 193 8.41 4.86 1.02
N ASN A 194 7.40 5.72 1.14
CA ASN A 194 6.28 5.58 2.07
C ASN A 194 5.00 5.14 1.34
N MET A 195 3.88 5.06 2.06
CA MET A 195 2.61 4.66 1.46
C MET A 195 2.17 5.59 0.32
N ALA A 196 2.38 6.90 0.45
CA ALA A 196 2.09 7.87 -0.61
C ALA A 196 2.90 7.58 -1.89
N PHE A 197 4.16 7.18 -1.77
CA PHE A 197 4.98 6.76 -2.90
C PHE A 197 4.40 5.53 -3.63
N MET A 198 3.92 4.54 -2.87
CA MET A 198 3.25 3.37 -3.44
C MET A 198 1.95 3.73 -4.14
N VAL A 199 1.12 4.59 -3.52
CA VAL A 199 -0.12 5.09 -4.14
C VAL A 199 0.18 5.80 -5.46
N MET A 200 1.22 6.66 -5.49
CA MET A 200 1.62 7.35 -6.71
C MET A 200 2.04 6.37 -7.83
N ILE A 201 2.77 5.31 -7.52
CA ILE A 201 3.12 4.28 -8.51
C ILE A 201 1.86 3.57 -9.01
N SER A 202 0.97 3.14 -8.11
CA SER A 202 -0.28 2.44 -8.47
C SER A 202 -1.19 3.31 -9.35
N MET A 203 -1.33 4.61 -9.02
CA MET A 203 -2.10 5.55 -9.84
C MET A 203 -1.51 5.70 -11.25
N ASN A 204 -0.19 5.81 -11.38
CA ASN A 204 0.47 5.90 -12.68
C ASN A 204 0.39 4.58 -13.46
N LEU A 205 0.49 3.44 -12.77
CA LEU A 205 0.32 2.12 -13.37
C LEU A 205 -1.10 1.96 -13.93
N GLN A 206 -2.12 2.38 -13.18
CA GLN A 206 -3.51 2.32 -13.65
C GLN A 206 -3.72 3.23 -14.87
N ARG A 207 -3.23 4.46 -14.84
CA ARG A 207 -3.26 5.36 -16.00
C ARG A 207 -2.56 4.77 -17.23
N ALA A 208 -1.42 4.09 -17.04
CA ALA A 208 -0.71 3.43 -18.12
C ALA A 208 -1.49 2.22 -18.68
N LYS A 209 -2.23 1.48 -17.84
CA LYS A 209 -3.11 0.41 -18.31
C LYS A 209 -4.31 0.93 -19.09
N ASP A 210 -4.86 2.07 -18.68
CA ASP A 210 -6.01 2.69 -19.33
C ASP A 210 -5.62 3.42 -20.63
N ALA A 211 -4.34 3.74 -20.81
CA ALA A 211 -3.80 4.38 -22.01
C ALA A 211 -3.46 3.36 -23.11
N GLU A 212 -3.99 3.56 -24.31
CA GLU A 212 -3.65 2.73 -25.47
C GLU A 212 -2.16 2.89 -25.85
N GLY A 213 -1.46 1.76 -26.05
CA GLY A 213 -0.07 1.75 -26.51
C GLY A 213 1.00 1.99 -25.43
N ALA A 214 0.63 2.00 -24.15
CA ALA A 214 1.54 2.23 -23.04
C ALA A 214 2.10 0.94 -22.38
N ASP A 215 2.16 -0.17 -23.11
CA ASP A 215 2.60 -1.49 -22.60
C ASP A 215 3.97 -1.45 -21.92
N HIS A 216 4.90 -0.67 -22.47
CA HIS A 216 6.23 -0.54 -21.89
C HIS A 216 6.20 0.17 -20.52
N ALA A 217 5.34 1.19 -20.37
CA ALA A 217 5.17 1.88 -19.09
C ALA A 217 4.52 0.97 -18.06
N VAL A 218 3.54 0.15 -18.46
CA VAL A 218 2.94 -0.87 -17.58
C VAL A 218 3.99 -1.85 -17.11
N MET A 219 4.78 -2.42 -18.02
CA MET A 219 5.85 -3.37 -17.67
C MET A 219 6.88 -2.75 -16.71
N LEU A 220 7.31 -1.51 -16.99
CA LEU A 220 8.27 -0.79 -16.16
C LEU A 220 7.71 -0.52 -14.76
N LEU A 221 6.51 0.05 -14.65
CA LEU A 221 5.89 0.38 -13.36
C LEU A 221 5.55 -0.88 -12.55
N THR A 222 5.15 -1.97 -13.20
CA THR A 222 4.99 -3.28 -12.55
C THR A 222 6.33 -3.77 -11.99
N HIS A 223 7.43 -3.67 -12.75
CA HIS A 223 8.76 -4.04 -12.29
C HIS A 223 9.22 -3.20 -11.08
N LEU A 224 9.02 -1.88 -11.11
CA LEU A 224 9.37 -1.03 -9.96
C LEU A 224 8.55 -1.39 -8.72
N THR A 225 7.27 -1.71 -8.89
CA THR A 225 6.38 -2.13 -7.80
C THR A 225 6.89 -3.41 -7.15
N THR A 226 7.19 -4.44 -7.95
CA THR A 226 7.72 -5.72 -7.43
C THR A 226 9.09 -5.55 -6.77
N PHE A 227 9.93 -4.68 -7.33
CA PHE A 227 11.23 -4.36 -6.76
C PHE A 227 11.13 -3.65 -5.39
N ILE A 228 10.20 -2.71 -5.23
CA ILE A 228 9.98 -2.05 -3.92
C ILE A 228 9.51 -3.07 -2.88
N MET A 229 8.59 -3.97 -3.25
CA MET A 229 8.14 -5.05 -2.37
C MET A 229 9.31 -5.94 -1.94
N MET A 230 10.18 -6.30 -2.89
CA MET A 230 11.37 -7.08 -2.59
C MET A 230 12.29 -6.37 -1.58
N ILE A 231 12.54 -5.06 -1.75
CA ILE A 231 13.36 -4.28 -0.80
C ILE A 231 12.69 -4.21 0.58
N GLN A 232 11.37 -4.07 0.64
CA GLN A 232 10.64 -4.09 1.91
C GLN A 232 10.78 -5.46 2.60
N ASP A 233 10.69 -6.54 1.82
CA ASP A 233 10.83 -7.90 2.29
C ASP A 233 12.27 -8.26 2.74
N GLU A 234 13.29 -7.56 2.25
CA GLU A 234 14.69 -7.74 2.69
C GLU A 234 14.91 -7.43 4.19
N ARG A 235 14.03 -6.63 4.81
CA ARG A 235 14.11 -6.27 6.23
C ARG A 235 13.40 -7.25 7.16
N LEU A 236 12.69 -8.22 6.61
CA LEU A 236 11.82 -9.11 7.38
C LEU A 236 12.52 -10.39 7.76
N ASN A 237 11.96 -11.04 8.77
CA ASN A 237 12.32 -12.41 9.08
C ASN A 237 11.91 -13.33 7.92
N PRO A 238 12.63 -14.44 7.67
CA PRO A 238 12.36 -15.31 6.53
C PRO A 238 10.95 -15.94 6.60
N GLU A 239 10.40 -16.18 7.79
CA GLU A 239 9.03 -16.66 8.00
C GLU A 239 8.01 -15.63 7.50
N GLU A 240 8.20 -14.37 7.89
CA GLU A 240 7.35 -13.24 7.54
C GLU A 240 7.39 -12.94 6.05
N LYS A 241 8.58 -13.00 5.45
CA LYS A 241 8.78 -12.86 4.01
C LYS A 241 8.06 -13.96 3.23
N LEU A 242 8.16 -15.21 3.69
CA LEU A 242 7.43 -16.33 3.09
C LEU A 242 5.93 -16.13 3.22
N LEU A 243 5.44 -15.77 4.42
CA LEU A 243 4.03 -15.49 4.67
C LEU A 243 3.49 -14.39 3.75
N ARG A 244 4.20 -13.26 3.61
CA ARG A 244 3.83 -12.18 2.67
C ARG A 244 3.82 -12.63 1.22
N THR A 245 4.73 -13.52 0.84
CA THR A 245 4.77 -14.07 -0.52
C THR A 245 3.55 -14.95 -0.79
N LEU A 246 3.14 -15.77 0.19
CA LEU A 246 1.96 -16.63 0.10
C LEU A 246 0.67 -15.80 0.03
N LEU A 247 0.53 -14.78 0.87
CA LEU A 247 -0.63 -13.89 0.87
C LEU A 247 -0.81 -13.09 -0.43
N ARG A 248 0.28 -12.85 -1.16
CA ARG A 248 0.23 -12.19 -2.48
C ARG A 248 -0.06 -13.15 -3.63
N THR A 249 0.08 -14.44 -3.40
CA THR A 249 -0.05 -15.46 -4.45
C THR A 249 -1.47 -15.99 -4.44
N ASP A 250 -2.28 -15.53 -5.40
CA ASP A 250 -3.71 -15.86 -5.46
C ASP A 250 -3.96 -17.35 -5.80
N CYS A 251 -3.03 -18.01 -6.53
CA CYS A 251 -3.18 -19.40 -6.98
C CYS A 251 -2.65 -20.44 -5.98
N ASP A 252 -3.54 -21.32 -5.50
CA ASP A 252 -3.24 -22.43 -4.57
C ASP A 252 -2.12 -23.35 -5.05
N GLY A 253 -2.09 -23.68 -6.35
CA GLY A 253 -1.08 -24.56 -6.93
C GLY A 253 0.33 -23.94 -6.83
N VAL A 254 0.43 -22.64 -7.14
CA VAL A 254 1.69 -21.89 -7.03
C VAL A 254 2.09 -21.74 -5.57
N ARG A 255 1.14 -21.45 -4.65
CA ARG A 255 1.41 -21.40 -3.20
C ARG A 255 2.00 -22.70 -2.68
N LYS A 256 1.43 -23.84 -3.06
CA LYS A 256 1.94 -25.17 -2.65
C LYS A 256 3.35 -25.42 -3.17
N SER A 257 3.66 -25.03 -4.40
CA SER A 257 5.02 -25.12 -4.95
C SER A 257 6.00 -24.26 -4.14
N ILE A 258 5.63 -22.99 -3.85
CA ILE A 258 6.45 -22.08 -3.04
C ILE A 258 6.69 -22.66 -1.64
N LEU A 259 5.66 -23.25 -1.02
CA LEU A 259 5.77 -23.90 0.28
C LEU A 259 6.71 -25.10 0.24
N GLN A 260 6.62 -25.95 -0.79
CA GLN A 260 7.50 -27.12 -0.93
C GLN A 260 8.97 -26.71 -1.14
N ASP A 261 9.22 -25.64 -1.89
CA ASP A 261 10.57 -25.16 -2.19
C ASP A 261 11.21 -24.44 -0.98
N ARG A 262 10.42 -23.67 -0.23
CA ARG A 262 10.91 -22.78 0.84
C ARG A 262 10.83 -23.40 2.23
N LEU A 263 10.03 -24.45 2.45
CA LEU A 263 9.99 -25.13 3.75
C LEU A 263 11.10 -26.17 3.90
N GLN A 264 11.69 -26.22 5.09
CA GLN A 264 12.57 -27.31 5.51
C GLN A 264 11.72 -28.55 5.82
N LEU A 265 11.46 -29.36 4.80
CA LEU A 265 10.71 -30.61 4.92
C LEU A 265 11.66 -31.79 5.15
N PRO A 266 11.34 -32.76 6.03
CA PRO A 266 12.23 -33.87 6.40
C PRO A 266 12.73 -34.72 5.22
N ASN A 267 11.96 -34.78 4.13
CA ASN A 267 12.28 -35.61 2.96
C ASN A 267 13.05 -34.85 1.88
N ASN A 268 13.21 -33.52 2.00
CA ASN A 268 13.92 -32.71 1.01
C ASN A 268 15.45 -32.65 1.26
N ASP A 269 15.92 -33.18 2.38
CA ASP A 269 17.35 -33.19 2.76
C ASP A 269 18.06 -34.50 2.41
N VAL A 270 17.53 -35.28 1.45
CA VAL A 270 18.25 -36.43 0.90
C VAL A 270 19.41 -35.93 0.03
N PHE A 271 20.55 -35.74 0.69
CA PHE A 271 21.89 -36.10 0.20
C PHE A 271 22.59 -35.18 -0.82
N LEU A 272 22.55 -33.86 -0.63
CA LEU A 272 23.62 -32.99 -1.12
C LEU A 272 23.97 -31.98 -0.02
N GLU A 273 25.25 -31.92 0.36
CA GLU A 273 25.86 -30.96 1.30
C GLU A 273 25.80 -29.51 0.75
N ARG A 274 24.60 -29.04 0.41
CA ARG A 274 24.37 -27.65 0.05
C ARG A 274 24.38 -26.85 1.35
N PRO A 275 25.15 -25.74 1.44
CA PRO A 275 25.10 -24.87 2.60
C PRO A 275 23.64 -24.50 2.89
N PRO A 276 23.26 -24.34 4.17
CA PRO A 276 21.88 -24.05 4.54
C PRO A 276 21.43 -22.80 3.79
N ASP A 277 20.48 -23.00 2.87
CA ASP A 277 19.86 -21.89 2.14
C ASP A 277 19.22 -20.98 3.19
N LYS A 278 19.75 -19.76 3.32
CA LYS A 278 19.32 -18.76 4.33
C LYS A 278 17.83 -18.42 4.25
N ASP A 279 17.20 -18.76 3.14
CA ASP A 279 15.79 -18.52 2.86
C ASP A 279 14.87 -19.70 3.23
N LYS A 280 15.40 -20.86 3.67
CA LYS A 280 14.56 -22.01 4.03
C LYS A 280 14.01 -21.85 5.44
N VAL A 281 12.69 -21.99 5.58
CA VAL A 281 11.95 -21.75 6.83
C VAL A 281 11.52 -23.06 7.49
N GLN A 282 11.62 -23.15 8.82
CA GLN A 282 11.11 -24.29 9.56
C GLN A 282 9.57 -24.23 9.66
N PRO A 283 8.84 -25.34 9.41
CA PRO A 283 7.38 -25.31 9.36
C PRO A 283 6.68 -24.76 10.61
N HIS A 284 7.22 -25.04 11.80
CA HIS A 284 6.64 -24.56 13.05
C HIS A 284 6.81 -23.05 13.24
N LEU A 285 7.91 -22.46 12.75
CA LEU A 285 8.13 -21.01 12.79
C LEU A 285 7.16 -20.28 11.87
N LEU A 286 6.90 -20.84 10.67
CA LEU A 286 5.87 -20.31 9.78
C LEU A 286 4.46 -20.41 10.39
N GLN A 287 4.12 -21.53 11.02
CA GLN A 287 2.84 -21.70 11.71
C GLN A 287 2.67 -20.67 12.82
N GLN A 288 3.72 -20.45 13.63
CA GLN A 288 3.71 -19.43 14.67
C GLN A 288 3.52 -18.02 14.09
N ALA A 289 4.24 -17.68 13.02
CA ALA A 289 4.07 -16.40 12.34
C ALA A 289 2.63 -16.18 11.81
N ILE A 290 1.99 -17.24 11.29
CA ILE A 290 0.59 -17.19 10.86
C ILE A 290 -0.33 -16.94 12.06
N THR A 291 -0.16 -17.68 13.16
CA THR A 291 -0.97 -17.50 14.37
C THR A 291 -0.80 -16.11 14.97
N ASP A 292 0.43 -15.62 15.08
CA ASP A 292 0.72 -14.27 15.57
C ASP A 292 0.05 -13.20 14.69
N MET A 293 0.00 -13.39 13.37
CA MET A 293 -0.68 -12.48 12.44
C MET A 293 -2.20 -12.57 12.56
N ILE A 294 -2.78 -13.77 12.73
CA ILE A 294 -4.22 -13.94 12.98
C ILE A 294 -4.61 -13.20 14.26
N THR A 295 -3.90 -13.42 15.36
CA THR A 295 -4.18 -12.74 16.64
C THR A 295 -4.06 -11.23 16.48
N GLN A 296 -3.05 -10.72 15.78
CA GLN A 296 -2.93 -9.28 15.51
C GLN A 296 -4.11 -8.71 14.69
N VAL A 297 -4.58 -9.44 13.68
CA VAL A 297 -5.74 -9.00 12.88
C VAL A 297 -7.04 -9.07 13.69
N GLU A 298 -7.20 -10.11 14.52
CA GLU A 298 -8.35 -10.25 15.42
C GLU A 298 -8.36 -9.15 16.49
N ASP A 299 -7.19 -8.77 17.02
CA ASP A 299 -7.01 -7.68 18.00
C ASP A 299 -7.30 -6.28 17.40
N ILE A 300 -7.02 -6.07 16.11
CA ILE A 300 -7.32 -4.81 15.40
C ILE A 300 -8.83 -4.59 15.20
N GLY A 301 -9.64 -5.64 15.41
CA GLY A 301 -11.09 -5.53 15.48
C GLY A 301 -11.78 -6.41 14.43
N GLN A 302 -12.79 -7.15 14.88
CA GLN A 302 -13.59 -8.09 14.07
C GLN A 302 -14.36 -7.43 12.91
N ALA A 303 -14.38 -6.09 12.83
CA ALA A 303 -15.24 -5.36 11.90
C ALA A 303 -14.61 -5.11 10.51
N ILE A 304 -13.30 -5.23 10.33
CA ILE A 304 -12.65 -4.63 9.14
C ILE A 304 -12.18 -5.63 8.08
N ASP A 305 -11.87 -6.90 8.40
CA ASP A 305 -11.53 -7.86 7.32
C ASP A 305 -11.71 -9.35 7.67
N VAL A 306 -12.97 -9.82 7.67
CA VAL A 306 -13.30 -11.25 7.74
C VAL A 306 -12.54 -12.04 6.66
N GLY A 307 -12.38 -11.46 5.47
CA GLY A 307 -11.69 -12.10 4.34
C GLY A 307 -10.19 -12.36 4.57
N MET A 308 -9.49 -11.47 5.27
CA MET A 308 -8.07 -11.67 5.58
C MET A 308 -7.87 -12.79 6.60
N THR A 309 -8.71 -12.82 7.63
CA THR A 309 -8.69 -13.87 8.66
C THR A 309 -8.98 -15.24 8.04
N ASP A 310 -9.96 -15.32 7.14
CA ASP A 310 -10.28 -16.55 6.40
C ASP A 310 -9.12 -16.98 5.50
N SER A 311 -8.47 -16.04 4.82
CA SER A 311 -7.29 -16.32 3.99
C SER A 311 -6.12 -16.87 4.82
N LEU A 312 -5.86 -16.29 6.00
CA LEU A 312 -4.83 -16.77 6.92
C LEU A 312 -5.14 -18.15 7.49
N LYS A 313 -6.40 -18.41 7.86
CA LYS A 313 -6.86 -19.74 8.30
C LYS A 313 -6.75 -20.77 7.18
N GLY A 314 -7.09 -20.39 5.95
CA GLY A 314 -6.88 -21.22 4.75
C GLY A 314 -5.41 -21.59 4.54
N LEU A 315 -4.51 -20.60 4.62
CA LEU A 315 -3.06 -20.82 4.55
C LEU A 315 -2.56 -21.76 5.66
N GLN A 316 -3.07 -21.63 6.89
CA GLN A 316 -2.71 -22.52 7.99
C GLN A 316 -3.06 -23.98 7.67
N VAL A 317 -4.23 -24.23 7.08
CA VAL A 317 -4.65 -25.57 6.62
C VAL A 317 -3.76 -26.08 5.48
N GLU A 318 -3.41 -25.22 4.52
CA GLU A 318 -2.50 -25.58 3.43
C GLU A 318 -1.11 -25.99 3.94
N VAL A 319 -0.52 -25.21 4.85
CA VAL A 319 0.77 -25.52 5.48
C VAL A 319 0.71 -26.85 6.21
N ASN A 320 -0.34 -27.08 7.00
CA ASN A 320 -0.54 -28.35 7.70
C ASN A 320 -0.66 -29.53 6.74
N THR A 321 -1.32 -29.34 5.60
CA THR A 321 -1.47 -30.36 4.55
C THR A 321 -0.13 -30.70 3.90
N VAL A 322 0.69 -29.70 3.57
CA VAL A 322 2.04 -29.90 2.99
C VAL A 322 2.95 -30.62 3.99
N VAL A 323 2.94 -30.19 5.25
CA VAL A 323 3.73 -30.82 6.32
C VAL A 323 3.29 -32.26 6.56
N ALA A 324 1.97 -32.53 6.63
CA ALA A 324 1.46 -33.90 6.79
C ALA A 324 1.78 -34.78 5.58
N GLY A 325 1.71 -34.23 4.36
CA GLY A 325 2.10 -34.93 3.13
C GLY A 325 3.56 -35.36 3.14
N SER A 326 4.46 -34.54 3.69
CA SER A 326 5.89 -34.87 3.82
C SER A 326 6.18 -36.00 4.81
N LYS A 327 5.29 -36.27 5.78
CA LYS A 327 5.50 -37.32 6.80
C LYS A 327 5.13 -38.72 6.30
N ARG A 328 4.53 -38.87 5.11
CA ARG A 328 4.16 -40.19 4.60
C ARG A 328 5.44 -41.00 4.33
N PRO A 329 5.63 -42.17 4.98
CA PRO A 329 6.80 -43.00 4.74
C PRO A 329 6.82 -43.39 3.26
N GLY A 330 7.93 -43.12 2.59
CA GLY A 330 8.11 -43.47 1.18
C GLY A 330 7.86 -44.97 0.97
N PRO A 331 7.22 -45.38 -0.14
CA PRO A 331 6.74 -46.74 -0.35
C PRO A 331 7.82 -47.83 -0.52
N TYR A 332 9.09 -47.56 -0.19
CA TYR A 332 10.19 -48.51 -0.41
C TYR A 332 11.19 -48.53 0.75
N LYS A 333 10.93 -49.43 1.71
CA LYS A 333 11.96 -50.24 2.39
C LYS A 333 11.35 -51.63 2.64
N GLN A 334 11.32 -52.44 1.58
CA GLN A 334 11.36 -53.90 1.67
C GLN A 334 12.70 -54.34 1.11
#